data_AF-A0A0Q7EAF7-F1
#
_entry.id   AF-A0A0Q7EAF7-F1
#
_cell.length_a   1.000
_cell.length_b   1.000
_cell.length_c   1.000
_cell.angle_alpha   90.00
_cell.angle_beta   90.00
_cell.angle_gamma   90.00
#
_symmetry.space_group_name_H-M   'P 1'
#
loop_
_entity.id
_entity.type
_entity.pdbx_description
1 polymer ?
#
loop_
_entity_poly.entity_id
_entity_poly.type
_entity_poly.pdbx_seq_one_letter_code
_entity_poly.pdbx_strand_id
1 'polypeptide(L)'
;MRKTHLWISLIVGAVVWGAYFTHFIGMTWRGETGGLALWFLGALALIVVVEGVATGLIAWLFRRRSRVLDEGPTLNAALQASHVALMILIALALGTAAVLAVCALLGWSFDLAAPRSQVIAANVLLAMVVIAELSRAALTLALMPRR
;
A
#
# COMPACT_ATOMS: atom_id res chain seq x y z
N MET A 1 12.97 6.21 -19.44
CA MET A 1 13.25 5.55 -18.15
C MET A 1 12.06 5.56 -17.19
N ARG A 2 11.39 6.70 -16.93
CA ARG A 2 10.17 6.75 -16.08
C ARG A 2 9.05 5.80 -16.54
N LYS A 3 8.78 5.74 -17.85
CA LYS A 3 7.82 4.80 -18.46
C LYS A 3 8.24 3.34 -18.26
N THR A 4 9.52 3.02 -18.44
CA THR A 4 10.07 1.66 -18.27
C THR A 4 9.94 1.17 -16.84
N HIS A 5 10.24 2.02 -15.85
CA HIS A 5 10.05 1.68 -14.44
C HIS A 5 8.59 1.40 -14.09
N LEU A 6 7.66 2.24 -14.57
CA LEU A 6 6.22 2.01 -14.37
C LEU A 6 5.78 0.66 -14.96
N TRP A 7 6.27 0.30 -16.15
CA TRP A 7 6.02 -1.01 -16.73
C TRP A 7 6.61 -2.15 -15.91
N ILE A 8 7.83 -1.99 -15.38
CA ILE A 8 8.46 -3.01 -14.53
C ILE A 8 7.68 -3.19 -13.24
N SER A 9 7.35 -2.11 -12.51
CA SER A 9 6.54 -2.18 -11.28
C SER A 9 5.16 -2.78 -11.57
N LEU A 10 4.52 -2.42 -12.69
CA LEU A 10 3.25 -3.00 -13.11
C LEU A 10 3.36 -4.51 -13.36
N ILE A 11 4.35 -4.94 -14.14
CA ILE A 11 4.55 -6.37 -14.47
C ILE A 11 4.89 -7.15 -13.21
N VAL A 12 5.82 -6.66 -12.38
CA VAL A 12 6.19 -7.34 -11.14
C VAL A 12 4.99 -7.44 -10.19
N GLY A 13 4.25 -6.34 -10.00
CA GLY A 13 3.04 -6.34 -9.19
C GLY A 13 2.02 -7.35 -9.71
N ALA A 14 1.74 -7.35 -11.01
CA ALA A 14 0.82 -8.28 -11.64
C ALA A 14 1.26 -9.74 -11.49
N VAL A 15 2.56 -10.02 -11.63
CA VAL A 15 3.12 -11.37 -11.49
C VAL A 15 3.06 -11.85 -10.04
N VAL A 16 3.52 -11.03 -9.07
CA VAL A 16 3.54 -11.41 -7.66
C VAL A 16 2.13 -11.59 -7.11
N TRP A 17 1.25 -10.62 -7.34
CA TRP A 17 -0.14 -10.72 -6.89
C TRP A 17 -0.91 -11.79 -7.65
N GLY A 18 -0.70 -11.93 -8.97
CA GLY A 18 -1.30 -12.98 -9.77
C GLY A 18 -0.94 -14.37 -9.26
N ALA A 19 0.36 -14.62 -9.00
CA ALA A 19 0.83 -15.87 -8.42
C ALA A 19 0.24 -16.12 -7.02
N TYR A 20 0.28 -15.11 -6.14
CA TYR A 20 -0.28 -15.19 -4.80
C TYR A 20 -1.79 -15.51 -4.83
N PHE A 21 -2.59 -14.76 -5.59
CA PHE A 21 -4.05 -14.97 -5.63
C PHE A 21 -4.42 -16.30 -6.29
N THR A 22 -3.68 -16.75 -7.30
CA THR A 22 -3.87 -18.09 -7.90
C THR A 22 -3.63 -19.18 -6.85
N HIS A 23 -2.57 -19.04 -6.05
CA HIS A 23 -2.27 -19.97 -4.96
C HIS A 23 -3.33 -19.92 -3.85
N PHE A 24 -3.75 -18.72 -3.44
CA PHE A 24 -4.79 -18.49 -2.44
C PHE A 24 -6.14 -19.12 -2.83
N ILE A 25 -6.59 -18.91 -4.07
CA ILE A 25 -7.84 -19.51 -4.58
C ILE A 25 -7.71 -21.03 -4.59
N GLY A 26 -6.59 -21.56 -5.09
CA GLY A 26 -6.34 -23.00 -5.14
C GLY A 26 -6.35 -23.67 -3.76
N MET A 27 -5.72 -23.05 -2.77
CA MET A 27 -5.72 -23.53 -1.38
C MET A 27 -7.10 -23.45 -0.74
N THR A 28 -7.80 -22.33 -0.93
CA THR A 28 -9.16 -22.13 -0.40
C THR A 28 -10.14 -23.18 -0.95
N TRP A 29 -10.07 -23.50 -2.24
CA TRP A 29 -10.89 -24.55 -2.85
C TRP A 29 -10.58 -25.96 -2.31
N ARG A 30 -9.35 -26.20 -1.83
CA ARG A 30 -8.96 -27.46 -1.20
C ARG A 30 -9.29 -27.51 0.29
N GLY A 31 -9.83 -26.42 0.86
CA GLY A 31 -10.06 -26.27 2.30
C GLY A 31 -8.78 -26.15 3.11
N GLU A 32 -7.64 -25.93 2.46
CA GLU A 32 -6.34 -25.79 3.08
C GLU A 32 -6.04 -24.31 3.29
N THR A 33 -5.70 -23.92 4.53
CA THR A 33 -5.24 -22.55 4.83
C THR A 33 -3.81 -22.53 5.37
N GLY A 34 -3.20 -23.71 5.49
CA GLY A 34 -1.86 -23.92 6.01
C GLY A 34 -0.82 -23.17 5.18
N GLY A 35 -0.11 -22.23 5.82
CA GLY A 35 0.98 -21.48 5.18
C GLY A 35 0.56 -20.27 4.35
N LEU A 36 -0.75 -19.98 4.16
CA LEU A 36 -1.22 -18.80 3.42
C LEU A 36 -0.67 -17.49 4.01
N ALA A 37 -0.59 -17.40 5.33
CA ALA A 37 -0.01 -16.24 6.00
C ALA A 37 1.48 -16.04 5.64
N LEU A 38 2.27 -17.12 5.53
CA LEU A 38 3.67 -17.04 5.10
C LEU A 38 3.80 -16.65 3.64
N TRP A 39 2.94 -17.19 2.76
CA TRP A 39 2.90 -16.80 1.35
C TRP A 39 2.52 -15.33 1.18
N PHE A 40 1.56 -14.83 1.96
CA PHE A 40 1.18 -13.43 1.97
C PHE A 40 2.34 -12.54 2.42
N LEU A 41 2.98 -12.86 3.56
CA LEU A 41 4.12 -12.11 4.07
C LEU A 41 5.31 -12.16 3.11
N GLY A 42 5.56 -13.30 2.47
CA GLY A 42 6.59 -13.46 1.44
C GLY A 42 6.33 -12.60 0.21
N ALA A 43 5.10 -12.62 -0.32
CA ALA A 43 4.70 -11.77 -1.45
C ALA A 43 4.79 -10.27 -1.11
N LEU A 44 4.35 -9.89 0.09
CA LEU A 44 4.44 -8.53 0.59
C LEU A 44 5.89 -8.08 0.73
N ALA A 45 6.74 -8.90 1.35
CA ALA A 45 8.16 -8.61 1.50
C ALA A 45 8.86 -8.47 0.15
N LEU A 46 8.56 -9.36 -0.81
CA LEU A 46 9.12 -9.31 -2.15
C LEU A 46 8.76 -8.00 -2.85
N ILE A 47 7.49 -7.58 -2.79
CA ILE A 47 7.06 -6.31 -3.40
C ILE A 47 7.75 -5.13 -2.75
N VAL A 48 7.80 -5.07 -1.41
CA VAL A 48 8.47 -3.99 -0.69
C VAL A 48 9.96 -3.90 -1.07
N VAL A 49 10.64 -5.05 -1.17
CA VAL A 49 12.04 -5.11 -1.60
C VAL A 49 12.19 -4.64 -3.03
N VAL A 50 11.38 -5.15 -3.97
CA VAL A 50 11.49 -4.77 -5.39
C VAL A 50 11.20 -3.29 -5.59
N GLU A 51 10.11 -2.78 -5.02
CA GLU A 51 9.78 -1.35 -5.14
C GLU A 51 10.79 -0.46 -4.41
N GLY A 52 11.27 -0.88 -3.25
CA GLY A 52 12.30 -0.17 -2.49
C GLY A 52 13.62 -0.07 -3.26
N VAL A 53 14.07 -1.17 -3.87
CA VAL A 53 15.28 -1.19 -4.71
C VAL A 53 15.09 -0.31 -5.94
N ALA A 54 13.95 -0.43 -6.63
CA ALA A 54 13.69 0.33 -7.85
C ALA A 54 13.61 1.85 -7.56
N THR A 55 12.92 2.24 -6.49
CA THR A 55 12.81 3.63 -6.04
C THR A 55 14.16 4.17 -5.56
N GLY A 56 14.90 3.39 -4.77
CA GLY A 56 16.21 3.75 -4.26
C GLY A 56 17.24 3.95 -5.37
N LEU A 57 17.23 3.09 -6.39
CA LEU A 57 18.10 3.20 -7.56
C LEU A 57 17.83 4.49 -8.34
N ILE A 58 16.56 4.84 -8.54
CA ILE A 58 16.16 6.09 -9.20
C ILE A 58 16.58 7.30 -8.36
N ALA A 59 16.31 7.29 -7.05
CA ALA A 59 16.71 8.37 -6.16
C ALA A 59 18.24 8.58 -6.13
N TRP A 60 19.02 7.51 -6.23
CA TRP A 60 20.47 7.56 -6.36
C TRP A 60 20.91 8.14 -7.71
N LEU A 61 20.34 7.65 -8.82
CA LEU A 61 20.68 8.10 -10.19
C LEU A 61 20.27 9.56 -10.47
N PHE A 62 19.17 10.04 -9.89
CA PHE A 62 18.59 11.36 -10.18
C PHE A 62 18.85 12.42 -9.11
N ARG A 63 19.74 12.16 -8.15
CA ARG A 63 20.08 13.07 -7.04
C ARG A 63 20.55 14.48 -7.48
N ARG A 64 20.83 14.72 -8.78
CA ARG A 64 21.32 15.98 -9.36
C ARG A 64 20.39 16.71 -10.36
N ARG A 65 19.20 16.19 -10.70
CA ARG A 65 18.29 16.86 -11.66
C ARG A 65 16.89 17.03 -11.11
N SER A 66 16.68 18.06 -10.29
CA SER A 66 15.34 18.60 -10.03
C SER A 66 15.06 19.73 -11.00
N ARG A 67 14.39 19.44 -12.12
CA ARG A 67 13.77 20.47 -12.95
C ARG A 67 12.28 20.45 -12.63
N VAL A 68 11.84 21.45 -11.89
CA VAL A 68 10.43 21.69 -11.58
C VAL A 68 9.74 21.99 -12.91
N LEU A 69 8.77 21.14 -13.26
CA LEU A 69 7.90 21.37 -14.41
C LEU A 69 6.73 22.22 -13.86
N ASP A 70 6.72 23.49 -14.22
CA ASP A 70 5.64 24.43 -13.86
C ASP A 70 4.35 24.04 -14.60
N GLU A 71 3.45 23.36 -13.89
CA GLU A 71 2.05 23.20 -14.25
C GLU A 71 1.18 23.74 -13.11
N GLY A 72 0.06 24.39 -13.46
CA GLY A 72 -0.77 25.28 -12.62
C GLY A 72 -0.78 25.00 -11.10
N PRO A 73 -0.49 26.01 -10.25
CA PRO A 73 -0.01 25.80 -8.88
C PRO A 73 -1.03 25.23 -7.89
N THR A 74 -2.34 25.40 -8.13
CA THR A 74 -3.38 24.97 -7.17
C THR A 74 -3.94 23.58 -7.47
N LEU A 75 -4.16 23.25 -8.74
CA LEU A 75 -4.68 21.94 -9.15
C LEU A 75 -3.64 20.82 -8.94
N ASN A 76 -2.37 21.12 -9.23
CA ASN A 76 -1.29 20.14 -9.11
C ASN A 76 -0.99 19.80 -7.64
N ALA A 77 -1.05 20.80 -6.75
CA ALA A 77 -0.91 20.60 -5.30
C ALA A 77 -2.01 19.67 -4.73
N ALA A 78 -3.26 19.86 -5.15
CA ALA A 78 -4.37 19.02 -4.73
C ALA A 78 -4.26 17.57 -5.26
N LEU A 79 -3.83 17.40 -6.53
CA LEU A 79 -3.61 16.07 -7.12
C LEU A 79 -2.45 15.34 -6.45
N GLN A 80 -1.35 16.04 -6.17
CA GLN A 80 -0.20 15.47 -5.46
C GLN A 80 -0.58 15.05 -4.03
N ALA A 81 -1.31 15.89 -3.30
CA ALA A 81 -1.78 15.56 -1.95
C ALA A 81 -2.74 14.35 -1.95
N SER A 82 -3.65 14.28 -2.93
CA SER A 82 -4.55 13.13 -3.11
C SER A 82 -3.79 11.84 -3.39
N HIS A 83 -2.76 11.90 -4.24
CA HIS A 83 -1.91 10.75 -4.52
C HIS A 83 -1.18 10.25 -3.26
N VAL A 84 -0.59 11.15 -2.48
CA VAL A 84 0.09 10.78 -1.23
C VAL A 84 -0.89 10.17 -0.23
N ALA A 85 -2.09 10.74 -0.10
CA ALA A 85 -3.13 10.19 0.77
C ALA A 85 -3.56 8.78 0.37
N LEU A 86 -3.72 8.53 -0.94
CA LEU A 86 -3.99 7.19 -1.46
C LEU A 86 -2.87 6.21 -1.11
N MET A 87 -1.60 6.61 -1.26
CA MET A 87 -0.45 5.77 -0.90
C MET A 87 -0.42 5.46 0.60
N ILE A 88 -0.75 6.44 1.46
CA ILE A 88 -0.88 6.24 2.91
C ILE A 88 -1.98 5.22 3.22
N LEU A 89 -3.15 5.35 2.58
CA LEU A 89 -4.26 4.41 2.78
C LEU A 89 -3.87 2.98 2.39
N ILE A 90 -3.20 2.81 1.25
CA ILE A 90 -2.69 1.51 0.80
C ILE A 90 -1.69 0.94 1.82
N ALA A 91 -0.75 1.76 2.31
CA ALA A 91 0.22 1.33 3.31
C ALA A 91 -0.46 0.90 4.63
N LEU A 92 -1.47 1.63 5.09
CA LEU A 92 -2.25 1.28 6.29
C LEU A 92 -3.02 -0.03 6.10
N ALA A 93 -3.64 -0.22 4.94
CA ALA A 93 -4.37 -1.44 4.63
C ALA A 93 -3.45 -2.66 4.57
N LEU A 94 -2.33 -2.56 3.85
CA LEU A 94 -1.33 -3.64 3.77
C LEU A 94 -0.67 -3.91 5.13
N GLY A 95 -0.38 -2.88 5.91
CA GLY A 95 0.13 -3.02 7.28
C GLY A 95 -0.84 -3.76 8.19
N THR A 96 -2.13 -3.43 8.12
CA THR A 96 -3.17 -4.12 8.89
C THR A 96 -3.30 -5.59 8.47
N ALA A 97 -3.28 -5.88 7.17
CA ALA A 97 -3.28 -7.24 6.66
C ALA A 97 -2.04 -8.03 7.13
N ALA A 98 -0.85 -7.40 7.16
CA ALA A 98 0.37 -8.01 7.67
C ALA A 98 0.29 -8.32 9.17
N VAL A 99 -0.24 -7.39 9.98
CA VAL A 99 -0.48 -7.63 11.41
C VAL A 99 -1.41 -8.83 11.60
N LEU A 100 -2.53 -8.88 10.86
CA LEU A 100 -3.46 -10.01 10.93
C LEU A 100 -2.80 -11.33 10.53
N ALA A 101 -1.98 -11.34 9.48
CA ALA A 101 -1.23 -12.52 9.06
C ALA A 101 -0.22 -12.99 10.13
N VAL A 102 0.50 -12.07 10.77
CA VAL A 102 1.42 -12.38 11.88
C VAL A 102 0.65 -12.92 13.09
N CYS A 103 -0.46 -12.30 13.47
CA CYS A 103 -1.31 -12.79 14.55
C CYS A 103 -1.78 -14.22 14.29
N ALA A 104 -2.19 -14.53 13.05
CA ALA A 104 -2.58 -15.89 12.67
C ALA A 104 -1.42 -16.90 12.82
N LEU A 105 -0.18 -16.52 12.50
CA LEU A 105 1.00 -17.36 12.72
C LEU A 105 1.32 -17.58 14.21
N LEU A 106 0.99 -16.61 15.06
CA LEU A 106 1.13 -16.70 16.51
C LEU A 106 -0.04 -17.46 17.18
N GLY A 107 -1.01 -17.95 16.40
CA GLY A 107 -2.21 -18.62 16.90
C GLY A 107 -3.23 -17.67 17.53
N TRP A 108 -3.08 -16.35 17.37
CA TRP A 108 -4.08 -15.38 17.83
C TRP A 108 -5.22 -15.33 16.82
N SER A 109 -6.45 -15.53 17.29
CA SER A 109 -7.64 -15.37 16.44
C SER A 109 -8.35 -14.06 16.73
N PHE A 110 -8.63 -13.31 15.67
CA PHE A 110 -9.66 -12.29 15.67
C PHE A 110 -10.92 -12.94 15.12
N ASP A 111 -11.86 -13.29 15.99
CA ASP A 111 -13.15 -13.83 15.56
C ASP A 111 -13.95 -12.73 14.87
N LEU A 112 -13.71 -12.51 13.58
CA LEU A 112 -14.40 -11.51 12.74
C LEU A 112 -15.89 -11.82 12.53
N ALA A 113 -16.37 -12.99 12.96
CA ALA A 113 -17.81 -13.30 12.95
C ALA A 113 -18.54 -12.69 14.16
N ALA A 114 -17.84 -12.42 15.26
CA ALA A 114 -18.43 -11.80 16.43
C ALA A 114 -18.80 -10.32 16.20
N PRO A 115 -19.97 -9.83 16.69
CA PRO A 115 -20.34 -8.42 16.54
C PRO A 115 -19.30 -7.44 17.09
N ARG A 116 -18.64 -7.79 18.21
CA ARG A 116 -17.62 -6.95 18.84
C ARG A 116 -16.42 -6.71 17.91
N SER A 117 -15.91 -7.75 17.27
CA SER A 117 -14.75 -7.64 16.38
C SER A 117 -15.09 -6.93 15.08
N GLN A 118 -16.32 -7.07 14.58
CA GLN A 118 -16.82 -6.33 13.42
C GLN A 118 -16.85 -4.83 13.70
N VAL A 119 -17.33 -4.42 14.89
CA VAL A 119 -17.30 -3.01 15.32
C VAL A 119 -15.86 -2.50 15.41
N ILE A 120 -14.94 -3.29 15.96
CA ILE A 120 -13.51 -2.92 16.03
C ILE A 120 -12.94 -2.77 14.62
N ALA A 121 -13.18 -3.75 13.73
CA ALA A 121 -12.72 -3.72 12.35
C ALA A 121 -13.26 -2.50 11.59
N ALA A 122 -14.54 -2.17 11.77
CA ALA A 122 -15.15 -0.99 11.19
C ALA A 122 -14.48 0.31 11.67
N ASN A 123 -14.17 0.41 12.96
CA ASN A 123 -13.47 1.58 13.52
C ASN A 123 -12.01 1.67 13.04
N VAL A 124 -11.33 0.53 12.88
CA VAL A 124 -9.97 0.49 12.32
C VAL A 124 -9.98 0.95 10.85
N LEU A 125 -10.94 0.48 10.04
CA LEU A 125 -11.11 0.95 8.65
C LEU A 125 -11.43 2.45 8.60
N LEU A 126 -12.34 2.93 9.45
CA LEU A 126 -12.65 4.35 9.56
C LEU A 126 -11.42 5.17 9.95
N ALA A 127 -10.63 4.71 10.92
CA ALA A 127 -9.40 5.37 11.32
C ALA A 127 -8.40 5.48 10.17
N MET A 128 -8.24 4.43 9.35
CA MET A 128 -7.37 4.50 8.16
C MET A 128 -7.82 5.57 7.17
N VAL A 129 -9.13 5.63 6.88
CA VAL A 129 -9.72 6.63 5.99
C VAL A 129 -9.53 8.04 6.57
N VAL A 130 -9.80 8.23 7.86
CA VAL A 130 -9.62 9.52 8.54
C VAL A 130 -8.16 9.96 8.49
N ILE A 131 -7.20 9.07 8.78
CA ILE A 131 -5.77 9.38 8.70
C ILE A 131 -5.37 9.78 7.27
N ALA A 132 -5.84 9.05 6.26
CA ALA A 132 -5.57 9.36 4.86
C ALA A 132 -6.15 10.73 4.45
N GLU A 133 -7.39 11.01 4.81
CA GLU A 133 -8.06 12.28 4.50
C GLU A 133 -7.45 13.48 5.24
N LEU A 134 -7.09 13.32 6.51
CA LEU A 134 -6.39 14.36 7.27
C LEU A 134 -5.02 14.65 6.68
N SER A 135 -4.29 13.60 6.26
CA SER A 135 -3.01 13.74 5.56
C SER A 135 -3.18 14.47 4.22
N ARG A 136 -4.22 14.12 3.45
CA ARG A 136 -4.58 14.81 2.20
C ARG A 136 -4.82 16.30 2.44
N ALA A 137 -5.64 16.63 3.45
CA ALA A 137 -5.98 17.99 3.79
C ALA A 137 -4.74 18.78 4.24
N ALA A 138 -3.94 18.21 5.15
CA ALA A 138 -2.71 18.83 5.63
C ALA A 138 -1.71 19.10 4.50
N LEU A 139 -1.49 18.14 3.61
CA LEU A 139 -0.60 18.31 2.45
C LEU A 139 -1.13 19.32 1.44
N THR A 140 -2.44 19.34 1.19
CA THR A 140 -3.06 20.36 0.31
C THR A 140 -2.84 21.75 0.87
N LEU A 141 -3.05 21.94 2.19
CA LEU A 141 -2.78 23.20 2.87
C LEU A 141 -1.30 23.60 2.81
N ALA A 142 -0.39 22.63 3.03
CA ALA A 142 1.05 22.88 3.04
C ALA A 142 1.63 23.20 1.65
N LEU A 143 1.06 22.62 0.59
CA LEU A 143 1.50 22.80 -0.79
C LEU A 143 0.84 24.00 -1.50
N MET A 144 -0.18 24.62 -0.89
CA MET A 144 -0.78 25.83 -1.45
C MET A 144 0.23 26.99 -1.46
N PRO A 145 0.37 27.72 -2.58
CA PRO A 145 1.24 28.89 -2.65
C PRO A 145 0.82 29.92 -1.60
N ARG A 146 1.76 30.30 -0.72
CA ARG A 146 1.58 31.45 0.17
C ARG A 146 1.70 32.71 -0.69
N ARG A 147 0.63 33.50 -0.77
CA ARG A 147 0.61 34.80 -1.46
C ARG A 147 1.51 35.80 -0.75
#